data_AF-A0A7S2UV35-F1
#
_entry.id   AF-A0A7S2UV35-F1
#
_cell.length_a   1.000
_cell.length_b   1.000
_cell.length_c   1.000
_cell.angle_alpha   90.00
_cell.angle_beta   90.00
_cell.angle_gamma   90.00
#
_symmetry.space_group_name_H-M   'P 1'
#
loop_
_entity.id
_entity.type
_entity.pdbx_description
1 polymer ?
#
loop_
_entity_poly.entity_id
_entity_poly.type
_entity_poly.pdbx_seq_one_letter_code
_entity_poly.pdbx_strand_id
1 'polypeptide(L)'
;EQDPSKGEFGEPPSTISELVDQLQEHSQPLWRLLSFEAQLIAKNDSSAAAMLYQSILSHRTFQTALAHNLASKLEDPYLQATQVQEFMHAMFAEAGTSIHRV
;
A
#
# COMPACT_ATOMS: atom_id res chain seq x y z
N GLU A 1 16.61 -2.93 -17.26
CA GLU A 1 15.21 -3.28 -17.57
C GLU A 1 14.54 -3.89 -16.34
N GLN A 2 13.58 -3.19 -15.74
CA GLN A 2 12.65 -3.79 -14.76
C GLN A 2 11.35 -4.05 -15.52
N ASP A 3 10.92 -5.32 -15.57
CA ASP A 3 9.66 -5.73 -16.17
C ASP A 3 8.49 -5.13 -15.36
N PRO A 4 7.66 -4.25 -15.96
CA PRO A 4 6.53 -3.62 -15.27
C PRO A 4 5.44 -4.62 -14.84
N SER A 5 5.52 -5.88 -15.28
CA SER A 5 4.60 -6.95 -14.89
C SER A 5 4.93 -7.57 -13.52
N LYS A 6 6.14 -7.33 -12.99
CA LYS A 6 6.52 -7.73 -11.64
C LYS A 6 6.32 -6.55 -10.69
N GLY A 7 5.11 -6.44 -10.15
CA GLY A 7 4.87 -5.59 -8.98
C GLY A 7 5.88 -5.92 -7.86
N GLU A 8 6.20 -4.94 -7.03
CA GLU A 8 7.23 -4.99 -5.97
C GLU A 8 7.15 -6.20 -5.02
N PHE A 9 6.03 -6.90 -5.05
CA PHE A 9 5.68 -7.93 -4.09
C PHE A 9 5.96 -9.37 -4.56
N GLY A 10 6.48 -9.57 -5.78
CA GLY A 10 6.80 -10.90 -6.32
C GLY A 10 5.55 -11.76 -6.56
N GLU A 11 5.73 -13.06 -6.81
CA GLU A 11 4.61 -13.99 -6.80
C GLU A 11 4.05 -14.13 -5.37
N PRO A 12 2.71 -14.17 -5.20
CA PRO A 12 2.11 -14.38 -3.89
C PRO A 12 2.52 -15.74 -3.32
N PRO A 13 2.77 -15.85 -2.00
CA PRO A 13 3.04 -17.12 -1.34
C PRO A 13 1.95 -18.14 -1.65
N SER A 14 2.37 -19.38 -1.87
CA SER A 14 1.50 -20.47 -2.31
C SER A 14 0.95 -21.28 -1.12
N THR A 15 1.58 -21.17 0.05
CA THR A 15 1.16 -21.82 1.30
C THR A 15 1.08 -20.84 2.47
N ILE A 16 0.30 -21.21 3.50
CA ILE A 16 0.19 -20.42 4.74
C ILE A 16 1.53 -20.37 5.48
N SER A 17 2.33 -21.45 5.44
CA SER A 17 3.66 -21.48 6.08
C SER A 17 4.58 -20.45 5.43
N GLU A 18 4.65 -20.41 4.09
CA GLU A 18 5.44 -19.42 3.36
C GLU A 18 5.01 -17.99 3.68
N LEU A 19 3.71 -17.74 3.80
CA LEU A 19 3.22 -16.43 4.21
C LEU A 19 3.69 -16.07 5.62
N VAL A 20 3.57 -16.99 6.58
CA VAL A 20 3.99 -16.76 7.97
C VAL A 20 5.49 -16.45 8.05
N ASP A 21 6.32 -17.21 7.35
CA ASP A 21 7.77 -17.00 7.31
C ASP A 21 8.09 -15.61 6.72
N GLN A 22 7.47 -15.26 5.59
CA GLN A 22 7.63 -13.94 4.98
C GLN A 22 7.19 -12.80 5.93
N LEU A 23 6.11 -12.99 6.69
CA LEU A 23 5.64 -11.98 7.63
C LEU A 23 6.59 -11.80 8.81
N GLN A 24 7.21 -12.87 9.31
CA GLN A 24 8.17 -12.80 10.42
C GLN A 24 9.46 -12.07 10.03
N GLU A 25 9.89 -12.20 8.77
CA GLU A 25 11.12 -11.59 8.27
C GLU A 25 10.92 -10.15 7.73
N HIS A 26 9.69 -9.76 7.42
CA HIS A 26 9.41 -8.45 6.82
C HIS A 26 9.45 -7.32 7.84
N SER A 27 10.09 -6.20 7.49
CA SER A 27 10.13 -4.99 8.33
C SER A 27 8.76 -4.32 8.53
N GLN A 28 7.80 -4.63 7.67
CA GLN A 28 6.41 -4.15 7.71
C GLN A 28 5.43 -5.31 7.49
N PRO A 29 5.21 -6.18 8.49
CA PRO A 29 4.44 -7.41 8.31
C PRO A 29 2.98 -7.13 7.92
N LEU A 30 2.35 -6.13 8.54
CA LEU A 30 0.96 -5.77 8.23
C LEU A 30 0.78 -5.29 6.80
N TRP A 31 1.73 -4.50 6.28
CA TRP A 31 1.68 -4.06 4.88
C TRP A 31 1.84 -5.24 3.93
N ARG A 32 2.76 -6.17 4.24
CA ARG A 32 2.95 -7.37 3.44
C ARG A 32 1.69 -8.24 3.39
N LEU A 33 1.02 -8.42 4.53
CA LEU A 33 -0.24 -9.15 4.61
C LEU A 33 -1.34 -8.48 3.77
N LEU A 34 -1.51 -7.16 3.89
CA LEU A 34 -2.52 -6.41 3.14
C LEU A 34 -2.27 -6.50 1.63
N SER A 35 -1.02 -6.36 1.18
CA SER A 35 -0.67 -6.52 -0.24
C SER A 35 -0.94 -7.93 -0.75
N PHE A 36 -0.68 -8.96 0.07
CA PHE A 36 -1.00 -10.34 -0.27
C PHE A 36 -2.50 -10.56 -0.45
N GLU A 37 -3.33 -10.08 0.48
CA GLU A 37 -4.79 -10.15 0.38
C GLU A 37 -5.30 -9.43 -0.88
N ALA A 38 -4.77 -8.23 -1.16
CA ALA A 38 -5.13 -7.48 -2.36
C ALA A 38 -4.75 -8.22 -3.65
N GLN A 39 -3.59 -8.91 -3.70
CA GLN A 39 -3.21 -9.74 -4.85
C GLN A 39 -4.15 -10.93 -5.04
N LEU A 40 -4.52 -11.61 -3.97
CA LEU A 40 -5.45 -12.73 -4.03
C LEU A 40 -6.81 -12.29 -4.55
N ILE A 41 -7.33 -11.16 -4.05
CA ILE A 41 -8.61 -10.63 -4.51
C ILE A 41 -8.51 -10.21 -5.98
N ALA A 42 -7.49 -9.46 -6.38
CA ALA A 42 -7.31 -9.01 -7.76
C ALA A 42 -7.15 -10.18 -8.75
N LYS A 43 -6.52 -11.29 -8.32
CA LYS A 43 -6.38 -12.52 -9.12
C LYS A 43 -7.71 -13.26 -9.29
N ASN A 44 -8.55 -13.27 -8.25
CA ASN A 44 -9.82 -13.99 -8.25
C ASN A 44 -11.00 -13.17 -8.81
N ASP A 45 -10.93 -11.85 -8.72
CA ASP A 45 -11.94 -10.91 -9.18
C ASP A 45 -11.32 -9.82 -10.06
N SER A 46 -11.45 -10.00 -11.37
CA SER A 46 -10.97 -9.05 -12.38
C SER A 46 -11.62 -7.66 -12.27
N SER A 47 -12.83 -7.56 -11.73
CA SER A 47 -13.54 -6.28 -11.61
C SER A 47 -12.94 -5.39 -10.51
N ALA A 48 -12.40 -6.01 -9.46
CA ALA A 48 -11.72 -5.33 -8.36
C ALA A 48 -10.25 -4.99 -8.67
N ALA A 49 -9.64 -5.64 -9.67
CA ALA A 49 -8.21 -5.59 -9.93
C ALA A 49 -7.67 -4.16 -10.17
N ALA A 50 -8.36 -3.34 -10.97
CA ALA A 50 -7.94 -1.97 -11.25
C ALA A 50 -7.99 -1.08 -10.01
N MET A 51 -9.07 -1.19 -9.22
CA MET A 51 -9.24 -0.45 -7.97
C MET A 51 -8.18 -0.87 -6.95
N LEU A 52 -7.91 -2.17 -6.79
CA LEU A 52 -6.89 -2.68 -5.87
C LEU A 52 -5.48 -2.28 -6.31
N TYR A 53 -5.24 -2.23 -7.62
CA TYR A 53 -3.98 -1.71 -8.12
C TYR A 53 -3.77 -0.25 -7.73
N GLN A 54 -4.75 0.62 -8.00
CA GLN A 54 -4.69 2.04 -7.67
C GLN A 54 -4.60 2.30 -6.15
N SER A 55 -5.33 1.53 -5.34
CA SER A 55 -5.45 1.78 -3.90
C SER A 55 -4.37 1.12 -3.05
N ILE A 56 -3.81 -0.03 -3.47
CA ILE A 56 -2.89 -0.83 -2.66
C ILE A 56 -1.66 -1.23 -3.47
N LEU A 57 -1.83 -1.97 -4.58
CA LEU A 57 -0.72 -2.72 -5.20
C LEU A 57 0.31 -1.82 -5.93
N SER A 58 -0.04 -0.59 -6.29
CA SER A 58 0.90 0.39 -6.87
C SER A 58 1.74 1.13 -5.84
N HIS A 59 1.45 0.96 -4.54
CA HIS A 59 2.11 1.69 -3.45
C HIS A 59 3.18 0.84 -2.79
N ARG A 60 4.23 1.50 -2.29
CA ARG A 60 5.37 0.80 -1.65
C ARG A 60 5.15 0.54 -0.17
N THR A 61 4.35 1.38 0.48
CA THR A 61 4.16 1.37 1.93
C THR A 61 2.70 1.58 2.29
N PHE A 62 2.33 1.17 3.51
CA PHE A 62 1.00 1.44 4.03
C PHE A 62 0.67 2.93 4.06
N GLN A 63 1.62 3.79 4.41
CA GLN A 63 1.41 5.24 4.48
C GLN A 63 1.09 5.84 3.10
N THR A 64 1.78 5.41 2.05
CA THR A 64 1.55 5.92 0.68
C THR A 64 0.21 5.45 0.13
N ALA A 65 -0.16 4.19 0.37
CA ALA A 65 -1.48 3.66 0.06
C ALA A 65 -2.58 4.41 0.83
N LEU A 66 -2.40 4.63 2.14
CA LEU A 66 -3.36 5.33 2.98
C LEU A 66 -3.53 6.79 2.55
N ALA A 67 -2.44 7.49 2.24
CA ALA A 67 -2.49 8.86 1.73
C ALA A 67 -3.31 8.95 0.44
N HIS A 68 -3.10 8.02 -0.50
CA HIS A 68 -3.88 7.95 -1.75
C HIS A 68 -5.38 7.70 -1.49
N ASN A 69 -5.70 6.73 -0.63
CA ASN A 69 -7.10 6.41 -0.31
C ASN A 69 -7.83 7.52 0.43
N LEU A 70 -7.13 8.26 1.30
CA LEU A 70 -7.71 9.41 2.00
C LEU A 70 -7.84 10.60 1.07
N ALA A 71 -6.86 10.84 0.19
CA ALA A 71 -6.94 11.88 -0.83
C ALA A 71 -8.16 11.74 -1.73
N SER A 72 -8.42 10.53 -2.26
CA SER A 72 -9.60 10.28 -3.10
C SER A 72 -10.94 10.36 -2.37
N LYS A 73 -10.95 10.27 -1.03
CA LYS A 73 -12.17 10.36 -0.21
C LYS A 73 -12.44 11.76 0.33
N LEU A 74 -11.38 12.57 0.47
CA LEU A 74 -11.43 13.91 1.05
C LEU A 74 -11.36 15.01 0.00
N GLU A 75 -11.20 14.67 -1.29
CA GLU A 75 -11.20 15.67 -2.35
C GLU A 75 -12.53 16.42 -2.43
N ASP A 76 -12.42 17.72 -2.67
CA ASP A 76 -13.56 18.60 -2.91
C ASP A 76 -13.16 19.73 -3.87
N PRO A 77 -14.11 20.54 -4.38
CA PRO A 77 -13.79 21.61 -5.34
C PRO A 77 -12.76 22.66 -4.87
N TYR A 78 -12.56 22.80 -3.57
CA TYR A 78 -11.62 23.72 -2.93
C TYR A 78 -10.33 23.04 -2.48
N LEU A 79 -10.31 21.70 -2.40
CA LEU A 79 -9.16 20.92 -1.97
C LEU A 79 -9.00 19.66 -2.85
N GLN A 80 -8.07 19.73 -3.79
CA GLN A 80 -7.83 18.63 -4.75
C GLN A 80 -7.18 17.42 -4.05
N ALA A 81 -7.45 16.21 -4.54
CA ALA A 81 -6.82 14.98 -4.03
C ALA A 81 -5.29 15.09 -3.95
N THR A 82 -4.65 15.71 -4.95
CA THR A 82 -3.18 15.92 -4.95
C THR A 82 -2.71 16.74 -3.75
N GLN A 83 -3.44 17.79 -3.39
CA GLN A 83 -3.12 18.65 -2.24
C GLN A 83 -3.33 17.89 -0.92
N VAL A 84 -4.40 17.10 -0.80
CA VAL A 84 -4.61 16.22 0.36
C VAL A 84 -3.47 15.21 0.47
N GLN A 85 -3.09 14.58 -0.64
CA GLN A 85 -2.04 13.57 -0.65
C GLN A 85 -0.68 14.15 -0.22
N GLU A 86 -0.32 15.35 -0.70
CA GLU A 86 0.89 16.07 -0.27
C GLU A 86 0.86 16.38 1.23
N PHE A 87 -0.26 16.88 1.75
CA PHE A 87 -0.43 17.16 3.17
C PHE A 87 -0.25 15.89 4.02
N MET A 88 -0.86 14.77 3.61
CA MET A 88 -0.76 13.50 4.33
C MET A 88 0.67 12.95 4.31
N HIS A 89 1.37 13.03 3.17
CA HIS A 89 2.78 12.65 3.10
C HIS A 89 3.65 13.47 4.05
N ALA A 90 3.45 14.79 4.13
CA ALA A 90 4.17 15.66 5.06
C ALA A 90 3.92 15.27 6.52
N MET A 91 2.66 15.04 6.89
CA MET A 91 2.27 14.61 8.24
C MET A 91 2.90 13.26 8.63
N PHE A 92 2.91 12.27 7.72
CA PHE A 92 3.54 10.98 8.01
C PHE A 92 5.06 11.07 8.14
N ALA A 93 5.71 11.94 7.37
CA ALA A 93 7.14 12.19 7.49
C ALA A 93 7.50 12.83 8.84
N GLU A 94 6.70 13.79 9.31
CA GLU A 94 6.86 14.39 10.64
C GLU A 94 6.63 13.38 11.77
N ALA A 95 5.54 12.60 11.69
CA ALA A 95 5.22 11.59 12.69
C ALA A 95 6.31 10.51 12.80
N GLY A 96 6.88 10.07 11.67
CA GLY A 96 8.01 9.14 11.66
C GLY A 96 9.28 9.70 12.32
N THR A 97 9.44 11.02 12.34
CA THR A 97 10.60 11.71 12.95
C THR A 97 10.42 11.88 14.48
N SER A 98 9.18 12.03 14.95
CA SER A 98 8.88 12.30 16.37
C SER A 98 8.94 11.07 17.29
N ILE A 99 8.81 9.84 16.78
CA ILE A 99 8.82 8.63 17.63
C ILE A 99 10.23 8.34 18.22
N HIS A 100 11.29 8.98 17.71
CA HIS A 100 12.67 8.80 18.19
C HIS A 100 13.12 9.81 19.27
N ARG A 101 12.24 10.70 19.76
CA ARG A 101 12.57 11.65 20.84
C ARG A 101 11.71 11.41 22.08
N VAL A 102 11.98 10.33 22.81
CA VAL A 102 11.68 10.22 24.26
C VAL A 102 12.79 9.42 24.92
#